data_AF-X1CZM9-F1
#
_entry.id   AF-X1CZM9-F1
#
_cell.length_a   1.000
_cell.length_b   1.000
_cell.length_c   1.000
_cell.angle_alpha   90.00
_cell.angle_beta   90.00
_cell.angle_gamma   90.00
#
_symmetry.space_group_name_H-M   'P 1'
#
loop_
_entity.id
_entity.type
_entity.pdbx_description
1 polymer ?
#
loop_
_entity_poly.entity_id
_entity_poly.type
_entity_poly.pdbx_seq_one_letter_code
_entity_poly.pdbx_strand_id
1 'polypeptide(L)'
;VAYCEADHAAKPEDIIESVKITKKVIENYLYGCPDMKLDGRVAQRKEELIADARLIINKIKKLDKDNKCKDPLISPAIISKAIKIGILDAPHLCGVKAAKGAIRTMFIDGKNLTVDKNYKPVSEKDRLDRISGQPYR
;
A
#
# COMPACT_ATOMS: atom_id res chain seq x y z
N VAL A 1 7.48 -14.68 8.59
CA VAL A 1 8.03 -15.20 7.33
C VAL A 1 9.34 -15.89 7.65
N ALA A 2 9.58 -17.08 7.09
CA ALA A 2 10.83 -17.83 7.21
C ALA A 2 11.45 -17.99 5.81
N TYR A 3 12.73 -18.34 5.72
CA TYR A 3 13.36 -18.56 4.40
C TYR A 3 12.65 -19.63 3.55
N CYS A 4 11.87 -20.52 4.17
CA CYS A 4 11.09 -21.56 3.52
C CYS A 4 9.71 -21.09 2.98
N GLU A 5 9.42 -19.78 2.95
CA GLU A 5 8.10 -19.22 2.59
C GLU A 5 7.52 -19.76 1.29
N ALA A 6 8.37 -20.01 0.29
CA ALA A 6 7.95 -20.48 -1.03
C ALA A 6 7.82 -22.01 -1.15
N ASP A 7 8.15 -22.77 -0.10
CA ASP A 7 8.22 -24.23 -0.13
C ASP A 7 7.21 -24.84 0.85
N HIS A 8 7.45 -24.72 2.16
CA HIS A 8 6.66 -25.40 3.19
C HIS A 8 6.31 -24.51 4.39
N ALA A 9 5.33 -24.98 5.17
CA ALA A 9 4.94 -24.34 6.42
C ALA A 9 6.10 -24.36 7.43
N ALA A 10 6.53 -23.18 7.86
CA ALA A 10 7.70 -23.01 8.71
C ALA A 10 7.61 -23.83 10.00
N LYS A 11 8.65 -24.64 10.25
CA LYS A 11 8.86 -25.36 11.50
C LYS A 11 9.67 -24.49 12.48
N PRO A 12 9.72 -24.85 13.77
CA PRO A 12 10.51 -24.10 14.76
C PRO A 12 11.96 -23.85 14.32
N GLU A 13 12.60 -24.81 13.68
CA GLU A 13 13.99 -24.73 13.21
C GLU A 13 14.15 -23.68 12.10
N ASP A 14 13.23 -23.65 11.13
CA ASP A 14 13.23 -22.67 10.03
C ASP A 14 13.11 -21.23 10.57
N ILE A 15 12.30 -21.06 11.62
CA ILE A 15 12.11 -19.78 12.30
C ILE A 15 13.38 -19.36 13.04
N ILE A 16 13.98 -20.27 13.82
CA ILE A 16 15.23 -20.01 14.55
C ILE A 16 16.32 -19.55 13.58
N GLU A 17 16.46 -20.22 12.44
CA GLU A 17 17.47 -19.88 11.45
C GLU A 17 17.19 -18.52 10.79
N SER A 18 15.93 -18.26 10.41
CA SER A 18 15.52 -16.95 9.86
C SER A 18 15.79 -15.80 10.85
N VAL A 19 15.61 -16.04 12.15
CA VAL A 19 15.95 -15.08 13.21
C VAL A 19 17.45 -14.86 13.31
N LYS A 20 18.29 -15.91 13.23
CA LYS A 20 19.76 -15.74 13.22
C LYS A 20 20.23 -14.93 12.02
N ILE A 21 19.71 -15.21 10.82
CA ILE A 21 20.01 -14.45 9.60
C ILE A 21 19.64 -12.97 9.81
N THR A 22 18.44 -12.70 10.32
CA THR A 22 17.97 -11.34 10.59
C THR A 22 18.87 -10.62 11.60
N LYS A 23 19.25 -11.29 12.70
CA LYS A 23 20.18 -10.75 13.70
C LYS A 23 21.52 -10.40 13.07
N LYS A 24 22.06 -11.26 12.20
CA LYS A 24 23.33 -11.00 11.53
C LYS A 24 23.28 -9.78 10.63
N VAL A 25 22.17 -9.59 9.90
CA VAL A 25 21.95 -8.37 9.10
C VAL A 25 21.94 -7.13 9.99
N ILE A 26 21.23 -7.17 11.14
CA ILE A 26 21.19 -6.05 12.09
C ILE A 26 22.60 -5.73 12.62
N GLU A 27 23.37 -6.75 13.04
CA GLU A 27 24.77 -6.57 13.47
C GLU A 27 25.61 -5.92 12.37
N ASN A 28 25.52 -6.38 11.13
CA ASN A 28 26.27 -5.80 10.01
C ASN A 28 25.92 -4.31 9.80
N TYR A 29 24.66 -3.92 9.98
CA TYR A 29 24.25 -2.52 9.91
C TYR A 29 24.80 -1.69 11.07
N LEU A 30 24.88 -2.25 12.28
CA LEU A 30 25.49 -1.58 13.43
C LEU A 30 26.99 -1.36 13.27
N TYR A 31 27.69 -2.28 12.58
CA TYR A 31 29.14 -2.22 12.39
C TYR A 31 29.59 -1.58 11.07
N GLY A 32 28.66 -1.07 10.25
CA GLY A 32 28.97 -0.20 9.10
C GLY A 32 28.42 -0.71 7.78
N CYS A 33 27.17 -0.32 7.48
CA CYS A 33 26.58 -0.41 6.14
C CYS A 33 26.28 0.99 5.58
N PRO A 34 26.21 1.16 4.23
CA PRO A 34 25.86 2.43 3.62
C PRO A 34 24.50 2.96 4.11
N ASP A 35 24.44 4.25 4.45
CA ASP A 35 23.16 4.89 4.78
C ASP A 35 22.35 5.12 3.50
N MET A 36 21.36 4.25 3.26
CA MET A 36 20.48 4.33 2.10
C MET A 36 19.66 5.64 2.03
N LYS A 37 19.52 6.39 3.13
CA LYS A 37 18.82 7.69 3.13
C LYS A 37 19.58 8.77 2.36
N LEU A 38 20.88 8.56 2.14
CA LEU A 38 21.71 9.49 1.36
C LEU A 38 21.49 9.34 -0.16
N ASP A 39 20.86 8.26 -0.62
CA ASP A 39 20.49 8.10 -2.03
C ASP A 39 19.27 8.98 -2.36
N GLY A 40 19.46 9.92 -3.28
CA GLY A 40 18.40 10.82 -3.73
C GLY A 40 17.16 10.11 -4.30
N ARG A 41 17.31 8.91 -4.87
CA ARG A 41 16.18 8.11 -5.38
C ARG A 41 15.29 7.59 -4.25
N VAL A 42 15.91 7.21 -3.13
CA VAL A 42 15.18 6.77 -1.92
C VAL A 42 14.45 7.95 -1.30
N ALA A 43 15.13 9.10 -1.16
CA ALA A 43 14.51 10.32 -0.64
C ALA A 43 13.33 10.77 -1.50
N GLN A 44 13.49 10.82 -2.82
CA GLN A 44 12.42 11.17 -3.76
C GLN A 44 11.24 10.19 -3.67
N ARG A 45 11.50 8.88 -3.66
CA ARG A 45 10.43 7.88 -3.58
C ARG A 45 9.65 7.97 -2.26
N LYS A 46 10.34 8.26 -1.15
CA LYS A 46 9.71 8.50 0.15
C LYS A 46 8.74 9.69 0.08
N GLU A 47 9.16 10.82 -0.50
CA GLU A 47 8.28 11.99 -0.64
C GLU A 47 7.08 11.72 -1.56
N GLU A 48 7.26 10.99 -2.68
CA GLU A 48 6.16 10.52 -3.54
C GLU A 48 5.12 9.72 -2.72
N LEU A 49 5.57 8.71 -1.96
CA LEU A 49 4.68 7.85 -1.16
C LEU A 49 3.95 8.63 -0.06
N ILE A 50 4.62 9.60 0.58
CA ILE A 50 3.99 10.45 1.60
C ILE A 50 2.91 11.34 0.96
N ALA A 51 3.18 11.91 -0.22
CA ALA A 51 2.21 12.71 -0.94
C ALA A 51 0.96 11.88 -1.32
N ASP A 52 1.17 10.69 -1.87
CA ASP A 52 0.10 9.75 -2.24
C ASP A 52 -0.74 9.33 -1.00
N ALA A 53 -0.09 8.96 0.10
CA ALA A 53 -0.77 8.60 1.35
C ALA A 53 -1.63 9.76 1.89
N ARG A 54 -1.14 11.00 1.82
CA ARG A 54 -1.91 12.19 2.20
C ARG A 54 -3.14 12.39 1.32
N LEU A 55 -3.04 12.15 0.02
CA LEU A 55 -4.19 12.22 -0.89
C LEU A 55 -5.26 11.18 -0.51
N ILE A 56 -4.85 9.94 -0.23
CA ILE A 56 -5.76 8.87 0.21
C ILE A 56 -6.45 9.26 1.51
N ILE A 57 -5.69 9.64 2.54
CA ILE A 57 -6.21 10.06 3.86
C ILE A 57 -7.21 11.20 3.70
N ASN A 58 -6.87 12.22 2.90
CA ASN A 58 -7.75 13.36 2.66
C ASN A 58 -9.03 12.94 1.94
N LYS A 59 -8.96 12.01 0.98
CA LYS A 59 -10.15 11.49 0.29
C LYS A 59 -11.05 10.69 1.23
N ILE A 60 -10.48 9.89 2.14
CA ILE A 60 -11.24 9.16 3.17
C ILE A 60 -11.95 10.15 4.10
N LYS A 61 -11.23 11.16 4.61
CA LYS A 61 -11.83 12.19 5.47
C LYS A 61 -12.99 12.92 4.79
N LYS A 62 -12.88 13.22 3.50
CA LYS A 62 -13.93 13.85 2.68
C LYS A 62 -15.17 12.97 2.46
N LEU A 63 -15.15 11.68 2.84
CA LEU A 63 -16.35 10.84 2.79
C LEU A 63 -17.37 11.19 3.89
N ASP A 64 -16.91 11.78 5.00
CA ASP A 64 -17.77 12.30 6.06
C ASP A 64 -18.26 13.71 5.72
N LYS A 65 -19.15 13.80 4.73
CA LYS A 65 -19.66 15.09 4.22
C LYS A 65 -20.30 15.98 5.30
N ASP A 66 -20.90 15.35 6.30
CA ASP A 66 -21.64 16.03 7.36
C ASP A 66 -20.77 16.30 8.61
N ASN A 67 -19.48 15.93 8.59
CA ASN A 67 -18.57 15.97 9.74
C ASN A 67 -19.17 15.38 11.02
N LYS A 68 -19.92 14.28 10.89
CA LYS A 68 -20.60 13.63 12.02
C LYS A 68 -19.66 12.73 12.82
N CYS A 69 -18.57 12.29 12.21
CA CYS A 69 -17.60 11.42 12.84
C CYS A 69 -16.44 12.22 13.43
N LYS A 70 -16.13 11.96 14.70
CA LYS A 70 -14.95 12.55 15.37
C LYS A 70 -13.65 12.22 14.63
N ASP A 71 -13.53 11.00 14.10
CA ASP A 71 -12.40 10.60 13.26
C ASP A 71 -12.85 9.61 12.15
N PRO A 72 -12.98 10.11 10.91
CA PRO A 72 -13.31 9.29 9.75
C PRO A 72 -12.38 8.08 9.51
N LEU A 73 -11.14 8.12 9.98
CA LEU A 73 -10.14 7.07 9.72
C LEU A 73 -10.36 5.80 10.57
N ILE A 74 -11.13 5.90 11.65
CA ILE A 74 -11.46 4.75 12.50
C ILE A 74 -12.93 4.33 12.42
N SER A 75 -13.73 5.03 11.60
CA SER A 75 -15.15 4.73 11.42
C SER A 75 -15.36 3.52 10.51
N PRO A 76 -15.93 2.40 11.00
CA PRO A 76 -16.15 1.22 10.16
C PRO A 76 -17.01 1.51 8.92
N ALA A 77 -18.02 2.38 9.06
CA ALA A 77 -18.89 2.75 7.95
C ALA A 77 -18.14 3.53 6.87
N ILE A 78 -17.24 4.45 7.25
CA ILE A 78 -16.46 5.26 6.32
C ILE A 78 -15.38 4.41 5.65
N ILE A 79 -14.67 3.58 6.40
CA ILE A 79 -13.65 2.69 5.86
C ILE A 79 -14.27 1.66 4.92
N SER A 80 -15.41 1.05 5.29
CA SER A 80 -16.14 0.14 4.40
C SER A 80 -16.55 0.84 3.10
N LYS A 81 -17.03 2.08 3.18
CA LYS A 81 -17.35 2.88 1.99
C LYS A 81 -16.10 3.15 1.14
N ALA A 82 -14.98 3.54 1.75
CA ALA A 82 -13.71 3.79 1.08
C ALA A 82 -13.22 2.56 0.30
N ILE A 83 -13.37 1.37 0.89
CA ILE A 83 -13.03 0.08 0.26
C ILE A 83 -13.96 -0.23 -0.92
N LYS A 84 -15.28 -0.09 -0.73
CA LYS A 84 -16.29 -0.36 -1.76
C LYS A 84 -16.15 0.51 -3.01
N ILE A 85 -15.83 1.80 -2.83
CA ILE A 85 -15.66 2.74 -3.95
C ILE A 85 -14.24 2.76 -4.52
N GLY A 86 -13.30 2.05 -3.87
CA GLY A 86 -11.93 1.87 -4.34
C GLY A 86 -10.96 2.99 -3.96
N ILE A 87 -11.25 3.81 -2.94
CA ILE A 87 -10.23 4.70 -2.35
C ILE A 87 -9.13 3.83 -1.71
N LEU A 88 -9.55 2.82 -0.95
CA LEU A 88 -8.69 1.75 -0.46
C LEU A 88 -8.96 0.52 -1.33
N ASP A 89 -7.98 0.09 -2.10
CA ASP A 89 -8.15 -1.05 -3.01
C ASP A 89 -6.81 -1.78 -3.20
N ALA A 90 -6.87 -3.04 -3.62
CA ALA A 90 -5.69 -3.86 -3.88
C ALA A 90 -6.00 -4.94 -4.95
N PRO A 91 -5.01 -5.40 -5.73
CA PRO A 91 -5.23 -6.40 -6.78
C PRO A 91 -5.94 -7.67 -6.28
N HIS A 92 -5.58 -8.15 -5.09
CA HIS A 92 -6.15 -9.37 -4.50
C HIS A 92 -7.57 -9.19 -3.93
N LEU A 93 -8.15 -7.98 -4.01
CA LEU A 93 -9.56 -7.75 -3.68
C LEU A 93 -10.50 -7.99 -4.87
N CYS A 94 -9.96 -8.31 -6.05
CA CYS A 94 -10.76 -8.69 -7.21
C CYS A 94 -11.71 -9.84 -6.87
N GLY A 95 -13.01 -9.67 -7.16
CA GLY A 95 -14.06 -10.65 -6.86
C GLY A 95 -14.62 -10.60 -5.43
N VAL A 96 -14.04 -9.79 -4.53
CA VAL A 96 -14.58 -9.61 -3.17
C VAL A 96 -15.76 -8.65 -3.20
N LYS A 97 -16.97 -9.13 -2.86
CA LYS A 97 -18.22 -8.33 -2.87
C LYS A 97 -18.14 -7.04 -2.04
N ALA A 98 -17.30 -7.00 -1.02
CA ALA A 98 -17.13 -5.86 -0.11
C ALA A 98 -16.12 -4.81 -0.61
N ALA A 99 -15.43 -5.04 -1.73
CA ALA A 99 -14.36 -4.18 -2.24
C ALA A 99 -14.50 -3.90 -3.73
N LYS A 100 -13.84 -2.82 -4.20
CA LYS A 100 -13.83 -2.48 -5.62
C LYS A 100 -13.02 -3.47 -6.45
N GLY A 101 -11.84 -3.87 -5.97
CA GLY A 101 -10.99 -4.90 -6.57
C GLY A 101 -10.56 -4.59 -8.01
N ALA A 102 -10.46 -3.30 -8.37
CA ALA A 102 -10.23 -2.87 -9.74
C ALA A 102 -8.80 -2.37 -10.00
N ILE A 103 -8.04 -2.09 -8.94
CA ILE A 103 -6.63 -1.70 -9.06
C ILE A 103 -5.82 -2.82 -9.72
N ARG A 104 -4.99 -2.43 -10.68
CA ARG A 104 -3.95 -3.25 -11.29
C ARG A 104 -2.61 -2.62 -10.94
N THR A 105 -1.63 -3.43 -10.61
CA THR A 105 -0.28 -2.94 -10.32
C THR A 105 0.79 -3.70 -11.10
N MET A 106 1.94 -3.06 -11.31
CA MET A 106 3.12 -3.64 -11.94
C MET A 106 4.39 -3.14 -11.27
N PHE A 107 5.45 -3.95 -11.33
CA PHE A 107 6.80 -3.50 -11.00
C PHE A 107 7.41 -2.79 -12.20
N ILE A 108 7.72 -1.50 -12.04
CA ILE A 108 8.36 -0.63 -13.03
C ILE A 108 9.50 0.09 -12.33
N ASP A 109 10.73 -0.08 -12.82
CA ASP A 109 11.95 0.52 -12.22
C ASP A 109 12.10 0.25 -10.71
N GLY A 110 11.77 -0.97 -10.28
CA GLY A 110 11.82 -1.39 -8.87
C GLY A 110 10.69 -0.81 -8.00
N LYS A 111 9.72 -0.08 -8.58
CA LYS A 111 8.54 0.46 -7.89
C LYS A 111 7.32 -0.39 -8.20
N ASN A 112 6.50 -0.72 -7.19
CA ASN A 112 5.15 -1.24 -7.41
C ASN A 112 4.18 -0.07 -7.67
N LEU A 113 3.69 0.06 -8.91
CA LEU A 113 2.88 1.20 -9.36
C LEU A 113 1.50 0.73 -9.83
N THR A 114 0.48 1.56 -9.60
CA THR A 114 -0.83 1.39 -10.23
C THR A 114 -0.74 1.65 -11.72
N VAL A 115 -1.33 0.77 -12.53
CA VAL A 115 -1.36 0.89 -14.00
C VAL A 115 -2.77 0.87 -14.56
N ASP A 116 -2.96 1.51 -15.71
CA ASP A 116 -4.22 1.45 -16.45
C ASP A 116 -4.37 0.14 -17.26
N LYS A 117 -5.43 0.06 -18.06
CA LYS A 117 -5.71 -1.09 -18.93
C LYS A 117 -4.66 -1.31 -20.03
N ASN A 118 -3.87 -0.29 -20.36
CA ASN A 118 -2.80 -0.30 -21.35
C ASN A 118 -1.42 -0.44 -20.67
N TYR A 119 -1.38 -0.82 -19.39
CA TYR A 119 -0.17 -0.98 -18.59
C TYR A 119 0.65 0.30 -18.41
N LYS A 120 0.03 1.48 -18.55
CA LYS A 120 0.68 2.76 -18.30
C LYS A 120 0.52 3.15 -16.83
N PRO A 121 1.57 3.65 -16.16
CA PRO A 121 1.46 4.18 -14.79
C PRO A 121 0.36 5.23 -14.65
N VAL A 122 -0.38 5.17 -13.55
CA VAL A 122 -1.41 6.14 -13.19
C VAL A 122 -1.02 6.78 -11.86
N SER A 123 -1.02 8.10 -11.80
CA SER A 123 -0.75 8.81 -10.54
C SER A 123 -1.87 8.58 -9.53
N GLU A 124 -1.55 8.63 -8.24
CA GLU A 124 -2.56 8.44 -7.19
C GLU A 124 -3.64 9.53 -7.24
N LYS A 125 -3.25 10.75 -7.59
CA LYS A 125 -4.18 11.85 -7.83
C LYS A 125 -5.18 11.51 -8.94
N ASP A 126 -4.71 11.10 -10.11
CA ASP A 126 -5.58 10.76 -11.24
C ASP A 126 -6.49 9.57 -10.90
N ARG A 127 -5.95 8.58 -10.17
CA ARG A 127 -6.70 7.42 -9.70
C ARG A 127 -7.85 7.85 -8.79
N LEU A 128 -7.57 8.68 -7.78
CA LEU A 128 -8.57 9.17 -6.82
C LEU A 128 -9.56 10.15 -7.45
N ASP A 129 -9.17 10.91 -8.47
CA ASP A 129 -10.05 11.85 -9.16
C ASP A 129 -11.10 11.12 -10.01
N ARG A 130 -10.74 9.96 -10.60
CA ARG A 130 -11.70 9.08 -11.31
C ARG A 130 -12.76 8.44 -10.42
N ILE A 131 -12.55 8.43 -9.10
CA ILE A 131 -13.54 7.93 -8.12
C ILE A 131 -14.63 9.00 -7.85
N SER A 132 -14.38 10.27 -8.21
CA SER A 132 -15.33 11.36 -8.01
C SER A 132 -16.36 11.45 -9.15
N GLY A 133 -17.56 10.90 -8.91
CA GLY A 133 -18.78 11.39 -9.55
C GLY A 133 -19.28 10.62 -10.77
N GLN A 134 -19.87 9.45 -10.55
CA GLN A 134 -21.15 9.13 -11.19
C GLN A 134 -22.00 8.34 -10.18
N PRO A 135 -23.26 8.73 -9.93
CA PRO A 135 -24.23 7.80 -9.36
C PRO A 135 -24.37 6.66 -10.38
N TYR A 136 -24.05 5.44 -9.97
CA TYR A 136 -24.44 4.25 -10.71
C TYR A 136 -25.98 4.30 -10.85
N ARG A 137 -26.46 4.63 -12.05
CA ARG A 137 -27.78 4.22 -12.54
C ARG A 137 -27.61 2.87 -13.22
#